data_AF-A0A7C1IKF6-F1
#
_entry.id   AF-A0A7C1IKF6-F1
#
_cell.length_a   1.000
_cell.length_b   1.000
_cell.length_c   1.000
_cell.angle_alpha   90.00
_cell.angle_beta   90.00
_cell.angle_gamma   90.00
#
_symmetry.space_group_name_H-M   'P 1'
#
loop_
_entity.id
_entity.type
_entity.pdbx_description
1 polymer ?
#
loop_
_entity_poly.entity_id
_entity_poly.type
_entity_poly.pdbx_seq_one_letter_code
_entity_poly.pdbx_strand_id
1 'polypeptide(L)'
;MAAKALAAQGSAVFVHYFCLLSDPSAPAECNAGRTNNASDVVQTIWQQGGQAVRGGFDLADPSSIPALFEQAEMSLGPVDILVNNAVDWTGDTFIPQERYTTAERWSMHQTISAPLP
;
A
#
# COMPACT_ATOMS: atom_id res chain seq x y z
N MET A 1 7.10 -3.34 4.87
CA MET A 1 7.82 -4.61 5.13
C MET A 1 8.26 -5.27 3.82
N ALA A 2 7.33 -5.64 2.92
CA ALA A 2 7.64 -6.35 1.68
C ALA A 2 8.69 -5.66 0.77
N ALA A 3 8.52 -4.36 0.47
CA ALA A 3 9.46 -3.61 -0.37
C ALA A 3 10.91 -3.65 0.16
N LYS A 4 11.10 -3.43 1.47
CA LYS A 4 12.41 -3.48 2.10
C LYS A 4 13.01 -4.89 2.06
N ALA A 5 12.17 -5.92 2.26
CA ALA A 5 12.61 -7.31 2.21
C ALA A 5 13.06 -7.72 0.79
N LEU A 6 12.29 -7.37 -0.24
CA LEU A 6 12.68 -7.62 -1.64
C LEU A 6 13.97 -6.89 -2.01
N ALA A 7 14.11 -5.62 -1.62
CA ALA A 7 15.34 -4.86 -1.86
C ALA A 7 16.56 -5.47 -1.15
N ALA A 8 16.39 -5.99 0.07
CA ALA A 8 17.45 -6.70 0.79
C ALA A 8 17.88 -8.02 0.10
N GLN A 9 17.03 -8.60 -0.76
CA GLN A 9 17.39 -9.74 -1.61
C GLN A 9 17.98 -9.32 -2.97
N GLY A 10 18.22 -8.02 -3.18
CA GLY A 10 18.85 -7.48 -4.39
C GLY A 10 17.88 -7.08 -5.50
N SER A 11 16.57 -7.16 -5.28
CA SER A 11 15.58 -6.68 -6.26
C SER A 11 15.54 -5.15 -6.30
N ALA A 12 15.47 -4.57 -7.49
CA ALA A 12 15.05 -3.19 -7.65
C ALA A 12 13.54 -3.08 -7.36
N VAL A 13 13.12 -2.06 -6.61
CA VAL A 13 11.73 -1.96 -6.15
C VAL A 13 11.08 -0.64 -6.56
N PHE A 14 9.97 -0.73 -7.29
CA PHE A 14 9.07 0.40 -7.48
C PHE A 14 8.00 0.40 -6.38
N VAL A 15 7.91 1.48 -5.60
CA VAL A 15 6.92 1.64 -4.54
C VAL A 15 5.80 2.57 -5.01
N HIS A 16 4.67 1.96 -5.36
CA HIS A 16 3.42 2.68 -5.60
C HIS A 16 2.82 3.20 -4.29
N TYR A 17 2.25 4.41 -4.35
CA TYR A 17 1.43 4.98 -3.29
C TYR A 17 0.29 5.83 -3.90
N PHE A 18 -0.72 6.15 -3.11
CA PHE A 18 -1.73 7.14 -3.48
C PHE A 18 -1.93 8.11 -2.31
N CYS A 19 -1.57 9.38 -2.53
CA CYS A 19 -1.72 10.40 -1.51
C CYS A 19 -3.12 10.98 -1.55
N LEU A 20 -3.91 10.71 -0.52
CA LEU A 20 -5.20 11.34 -0.30
C LEU A 20 -5.04 12.52 0.66
N LEU A 21 -5.81 13.58 0.42
CA LEU A 21 -5.95 14.66 1.39
C LEU A 21 -6.48 14.09 2.71
N SER A 22 -6.00 14.62 3.82
CA SER A 22 -6.45 14.22 5.15
C SER A 22 -7.97 14.39 5.26
N ASP A 23 -8.64 13.31 5.67
CA ASP A 23 -10.06 13.31 6.00
C ASP A 23 -10.21 13.59 7.50
N PRO A 24 -10.77 14.74 7.92
CA PRO A 24 -10.90 15.07 9.34
C PRO A 24 -11.78 14.10 10.14
N SER A 25 -12.58 13.26 9.46
CA SER A 25 -13.40 12.23 10.10
C SER A 25 -12.68 10.89 10.30
N ALA A 26 -11.52 10.69 9.66
CA ALA A 26 -10.74 9.47 9.77
C ALA A 26 -9.76 9.51 10.97
N PRO A 27 -9.41 8.35 11.55
CA PRO A 27 -8.35 8.27 12.56
C PRO A 27 -7.03 8.88 12.09
N ALA A 28 -6.27 9.48 13.01
CA ALA A 28 -5.02 10.17 12.70
C ALA A 28 -4.00 9.24 12.00
N GLU A 29 -3.94 7.98 12.40
CA GLU A 29 -3.07 6.96 11.81
C GLU A 29 -3.46 6.65 10.36
N CYS A 30 -4.76 6.62 10.06
CA CYS A 30 -5.26 6.44 8.70
C CYS A 30 -4.86 7.62 7.81
N ASN A 31 -4.98 8.85 8.31
CA ASN A 31 -4.56 10.06 7.59
C ASN A 31 -3.03 10.14 7.41
N ALA A 32 -2.26 9.71 8.42
CA ALA A 32 -0.80 9.65 8.32
C ALA A 32 -0.36 8.66 7.22
N GLY A 33 -1.05 7.52 7.09
CA GLY A 33 -0.83 6.59 5.97
C GLY A 33 -1.23 7.21 4.61
N ARG A 34 -2.39 7.88 4.55
CA ARG A 34 -2.95 8.48 3.34
C ARG A 34 -2.17 9.66 2.80
N THR A 35 -1.47 10.41 3.63
CA THR A 35 -0.62 11.53 3.19
C THR A 35 0.83 11.11 2.92
N ASN A 36 1.19 9.85 3.20
CA ASN A 36 2.53 9.33 3.00
C ASN A 36 2.80 9.08 1.51
N ASN A 37 3.92 9.62 1.04
CA ASN A 37 4.40 9.49 -0.34
C ASN A 37 5.51 8.43 -0.50
N ALA A 38 5.61 7.49 0.44
CA ALA A 38 6.62 6.44 0.51
C ALA A 38 8.08 6.91 0.62
N SER A 39 8.35 8.19 0.94
CA SER A 39 9.72 8.72 1.12
C SER A 39 10.57 7.84 2.05
N ASP A 40 10.05 7.52 3.23
CA ASP A 40 10.80 6.82 4.27
C ASP A 40 11.18 5.39 3.83
N VAL A 41 10.31 4.73 3.06
CA VAL A 41 10.56 3.39 2.55
C VAL A 41 11.71 3.41 1.55
N VAL A 42 11.64 4.32 0.58
CA VAL A 42 12.67 4.48 -0.46
C VAL A 42 14.00 4.91 0.16
N GLN A 43 13.98 5.88 1.08
CA GLN A 43 15.19 6.33 1.77
C GLN A 43 15.84 5.20 2.57
N THR A 44 15.05 4.36 3.25
CA THR A 44 15.59 3.19 3.96
C THR A 44 16.27 2.23 2.99
N ILE A 45 15.67 1.97 1.83
CA ILE A 45 16.22 1.04 0.83
C ILE A 45 17.56 1.58 0.31
N TRP A 46 17.63 2.87 -0.03
CA TRP A 46 18.88 3.50 -0.49
C TRP A 46 19.98 3.45 0.56
N GLN A 47 19.66 3.72 1.84
CA GLN A 47 20.62 3.63 2.94
C GLN A 47 21.18 2.21 3.13
N GLN A 48 20.43 1.19 2.74
CA GLN A 48 20.84 -0.21 2.76
C GLN A 48 21.54 -0.65 1.46
N GLY A 49 21.80 0.28 0.53
CA GLY A 49 22.45 0.02 -0.76
C GLY A 49 21.54 -0.60 -1.82
N GLY A 50 20.23 -0.71 -1.55
CA GLY A 50 19.25 -1.19 -2.52
C GLY A 50 18.79 -0.11 -3.49
N GLN A 51 18.13 -0.54 -4.57
CA GLN A 51 17.57 0.35 -5.59
C GLN A 51 16.06 0.46 -5.42
N ALA A 52 15.56 1.70 -5.29
CA ALA A 52 14.13 1.96 -5.22
C ALA A 52 13.73 3.27 -5.89
N VAL A 53 12.54 3.26 -6.49
CA VAL A 53 11.85 4.42 -7.05
C VAL A 53 10.42 4.42 -6.52
N ARG A 54 9.77 5.58 -6.46
CA ARG A 54 8.39 5.73 -6.01
C ARG A 54 7.55 6.47 -7.05
N GLY A 55 6.26 6.17 -7.10
CA GLY A 55 5.31 6.86 -7.96
C GLY A 55 3.92 6.91 -7.35
N GLY A 56 3.28 8.08 -7.46
CA GLY A 56 1.95 8.34 -6.95
C GLY A 56 0.89 8.13 -8.03
N PHE A 57 0.04 7.13 -7.90
CA PHE A 57 -1.02 6.82 -8.89
C PHE A 57 -2.32 6.45 -8.20
N ASP A 58 -3.45 6.85 -8.78
CA ASP A 58 -4.77 6.38 -8.34
C ASP A 58 -5.12 5.07 -9.04
N LEU A 59 -5.09 3.95 -8.30
CA LEU A 59 -5.45 2.64 -8.86
C LEU A 59 -6.96 2.48 -9.08
N ALA A 60 -7.79 3.39 -8.57
CA ALA A 60 -9.21 3.44 -8.90
C ALA A 60 -9.46 3.95 -10.34
N ASP A 61 -8.49 4.67 -10.93
CA ASP A 61 -8.50 5.07 -12.32
C ASP A 61 -7.75 4.03 -13.18
N PRO A 62 -8.44 3.23 -14.01
CA PRO A 62 -7.80 2.23 -14.86
C PRO A 62 -6.79 2.82 -15.86
N SER A 63 -6.92 4.10 -16.20
CA SER A 63 -6.00 4.78 -17.12
C SER A 63 -4.64 5.10 -16.48
N SER A 64 -4.52 5.03 -15.15
CA SER A 64 -3.25 5.21 -14.44
C SER A 64 -2.32 4.00 -14.56
N ILE A 65 -2.88 2.81 -14.82
CA ILE A 65 -2.12 1.55 -14.83
C ILE A 65 -1.03 1.54 -15.91
N PRO A 66 -1.29 1.89 -17.18
CA PRO A 66 -0.23 1.96 -18.19
C PRO A 66 0.91 2.93 -17.80
N ALA A 67 0.56 4.11 -17.27
CA ALA A 67 1.55 5.11 -16.86
C ALA A 67 2.40 4.65 -15.67
N LEU A 68 1.81 3.89 -14.73
CA LEU A 68 2.52 3.29 -13.60
C LEU A 68 3.59 2.31 -14.10
N PHE A 69 3.20 1.39 -14.99
CA PHE A 69 4.14 0.41 -15.57
C PHE A 69 5.21 1.10 -16.42
N GLU A 70 4.84 2.06 -17.26
CA GLU A 70 5.79 2.84 -18.06
C GLU A 70 6.85 3.51 -17.16
N GLN A 71 6.42 4.18 -16.09
CA GLN A 71 7.36 4.81 -15.16
C GLN A 71 8.26 3.79 -14.46
N ALA A 72 7.71 2.66 -14.01
CA ALA A 72 8.48 1.61 -13.37
C ALA A 72 9.54 1.02 -14.31
N GLU A 73 9.13 0.68 -15.54
CA GLU A 73 9.99 0.03 -16.54
C GLU A 73 11.06 0.96 -17.08
N MET A 74 10.74 2.23 -17.31
CA MET A 74 11.72 3.25 -17.68
C MET A 74 12.77 3.46 -16.58
N SER A 75 12.40 3.28 -15.32
CA SER A 75 13.28 3.56 -14.18
C SER A 75 14.15 2.38 -13.77
N LEU A 76 13.60 1.16 -13.79
CA LEU A 76 14.20 -0.03 -13.18
C LEU A 76 14.38 -1.19 -14.17
N GLY A 77 13.86 -1.08 -15.39
CA GLY A 77 13.75 -2.19 -16.33
C GLY A 77 12.45 -2.99 -16.17
N PRO A 78 12.28 -4.07 -16.95
CA PRO A 78 11.04 -4.85 -16.98
C PRO A 78 10.54 -5.30 -15.61
N VAL A 79 9.21 -5.38 -15.43
CA VAL A 79 8.61 -5.84 -14.16
C VAL A 79 8.55 -7.36 -14.11
N ASP A 80 9.26 -7.96 -13.14
CA ASP A 80 9.21 -9.41 -12.89
C ASP A 80 8.21 -9.83 -11.81
N ILE A 81 7.98 -8.96 -10.82
CA ILE A 81 7.17 -9.25 -9.62
C ILE A 81 6.15 -8.13 -9.41
N LEU A 82 4.87 -8.49 -9.39
CA LEU A 82 3.78 -7.60 -8.99
C LEU A 82 3.25 -8.02 -7.61
N VAL A 83 3.29 -7.10 -6.65
CA VAL A 83 2.70 -7.30 -5.33
C VAL A 83 1.40 -6.50 -5.25
N ASN A 84 0.26 -7.16 -5.42
CA ASN A 84 -1.05 -6.53 -5.28
C ASN A 84 -1.42 -6.37 -3.79
N ASN A 85 -0.86 -5.34 -3.17
CA ASN A 85 -1.05 -5.04 -1.74
C ASN A 85 -1.94 -3.81 -1.49
N ALA A 86 -2.30 -3.06 -2.54
CA ALA A 86 -3.15 -1.88 -2.38
C ALA A 86 -4.56 -2.31 -1.93
N VAL A 87 -5.11 -1.60 -0.95
CA VAL A 87 -6.45 -1.85 -0.43
C VAL A 87 -7.13 -0.52 -0.14
N ASP A 88 -8.41 -0.45 -0.48
CA ASP A 88 -9.32 0.55 0.05
C ASP A 88 -10.26 -0.12 1.06
N TRP A 89 -10.60 0.61 2.12
CA TRP A 89 -11.45 0.10 3.18
C TRP A 89 -12.42 1.17 3.63
N THR A 90 -13.70 0.80 3.63
CA THR A 90 -14.79 1.57 4.23
C THR A 90 -15.37 0.74 5.36
N GLY A 91 -15.47 1.33 6.56
CA GLY A 91 -16.03 0.65 7.72
C GLY A 91 -17.52 0.37 7.56
N ASP A 92 -17.94 -0.81 7.97
CA ASP A 92 -19.34 -1.21 7.93
C ASP A 92 -20.16 -0.54 9.06
N THR A 93 -21.42 -0.21 8.80
CA THR A 93 -22.32 0.52 9.71
C THR A 93 -23.21 -0.40 10.57
N PHE A 94 -23.07 -1.73 10.46
CA PHE A 94 -23.99 -2.68 11.14
C PHE A 94 -23.82 -2.85 12.66
N ILE A 95 -23.27 -1.89 13.41
CA ILE A 95 -23.17 -1.99 14.88
C ILE A 95 -23.53 -0.64 15.55
N PRO A 96 -24.50 -0.61 16.49
CA PRO A 96 -24.81 0.58 17.29
C PRO A 96 -23.59 1.12 18.04
N GLN A 97 -23.41 2.45 18.07
CA GLN A 97 -22.23 3.16 18.59
C GLN A 97 -21.83 2.85 20.05
N GLU A 98 -22.64 2.15 20.82
CA GLU A 98 -22.50 2.03 22.28
C GLU A 98 -21.51 0.94 22.76
N ARG A 99 -20.80 0.23 21.87
CA ARG A 99 -20.03 -0.96 22.30
C ARG A 99 -18.65 -1.15 21.69
N TYR A 100 -17.80 -0.12 21.71
CA TYR A 100 -16.40 -0.29 21.31
C TYR A 100 -15.42 0.10 22.41
N THR A 101 -14.71 -0.90 22.95
CA THR A 101 -13.38 -0.68 23.54
C THR A 101 -12.33 -0.99 22.47
N THR A 102 -11.26 -0.20 22.42
CA THR A 102 -10.26 -0.16 21.35
C THR A 102 -9.58 -1.51 21.03
N ALA A 103 -9.65 -2.48 21.94
CA ALA A 103 -8.94 -3.77 21.85
C ALA A 103 -9.58 -4.81 20.90
N GLU A 104 -10.87 -4.72 20.59
CA GLU A 104 -11.60 -5.79 19.88
C GLU A 104 -11.58 -5.66 18.34
N ARG A 105 -10.97 -4.59 17.81
CA ARG A 105 -11.02 -4.21 16.38
C ARG A 105 -10.30 -5.14 15.39
N TRP A 106 -9.43 -6.05 15.85
CA TRP A 106 -8.54 -6.82 14.97
C TRP A 106 -8.86 -8.33 14.87
N SER A 107 -9.86 -8.84 15.60
CA SER A 107 -10.13 -10.29 15.66
C SER A 107 -11.22 -10.81 14.69
N MET A 108 -11.89 -9.97 13.90
CA MET A 108 -13.07 -10.41 13.13
C MET A 108 -12.84 -10.85 11.68
N HIS A 109 -11.65 -10.68 11.09
CA HIS A 109 -11.41 -11.06 9.69
C HIS A 109 -10.34 -12.13 9.54
N GLN A 110 -10.69 -13.38 9.86
CA GLN A 110 -10.00 -14.55 9.31
C GLN A 110 -11.04 -15.57 8.87
N THR A 111 -11.41 -15.56 7.59
CA THR A 111 -11.60 -16.75 6.75
C THR A 111 -11.92 -16.27 5.33
N ILE A 112 -10.95 -16.39 4.41
CA ILE A 112 -11.24 -16.57 2.98
C ILE A 112 -10.68 -17.95 2.64
N SER A 113 -11.51 -18.98 2.75
CA SER A 113 -11.27 -20.25 2.06
C SER A 113 -11.96 -20.16 0.71
N ALA A 114 -11.19 -20.20 -0.37
CA ALA A 114 -11.73 -20.53 -1.68
C ALA A 114 -12.14 -22.02 -1.67
N PRO A 115 -13.30 -22.41 -2.22
CA PRO A 115 -13.60 -23.82 -2.39
C PRO A 115 -12.61 -24.42 -3.39
N LEU A 116 -11.93 -25.51 -3.00
CA LEU A 116 -11.19 -26.36 -3.93
C LEU A 116 -12.18 -27.06 -4.88
N PRO A 117 -11.76 -27.36 -6.13
CA PRO A 117 -12.62 -27.99 -7.14
C PRO A 117 -13.11 -29.38 -6.74
#